data_AF-A0A428T7F3-F1
#
_entry.id   AF-A0A428T7F3-F1
#
_cell.length_a   1.000
_cell.length_b   1.000
_cell.length_c   1.000
_cell.angle_alpha   90.00
_cell.angle_beta   90.00
_cell.angle_gamma   90.00
#
_symmetry.space_group_name_H-M   'P 1'
#
loop_
_entity.id
_entity.type
_entity.pdbx_description
1 polymer ?
#
loop_
_entity_poly.entity_id
_entity_poly.type
_entity_poly.pdbx_seq_one_letter_code
_entity_poly.pdbx_strand_id
1 'polypeptide(L)'
;MPQFKKFDADDVLTSRDLPALYHSIHELAKEFAVLGQIKTAKSLISLLLSQYSTDWQLRQIRPLKFAFAEVDEWPDQIPQEERTEEALNQVAAEITPDFGNASGAEGDDPAEFGVLLETAKHSDASTGGAAMNRSNALATALAMAIRLASQHTSSIEEIEADPRVQKALGYITMRMHSNQAIDCLTQHRTNWRLLSTGALARKVPVDMAKVEAFGQEVITTVTGRLQNGRHAHPSEKTSIRQLLDELDRNTRANATSLYEEIGEDVPESLFVLPPATDEQILALERKLDIVLPDDYKKFLKISNGFGGSWNGYYLEPPLHGVEDVEWEDILSDVLPVELHETPTGNMDLDLPGGREWPNHGKTLDLGNWDVLQALFIPPQATKTGIEAYKECLESPETPDAIKQHTRKFIDSKYGSWEAFEKLEWVAMDQHDTESVAYGTFTQFLEERVRKSEMGTWRGQGQRDQGSFAYSFMAEHP
;
A
#
# COMPACT_ATOMS: atom_id res chain seq x y z
N MET A 1 -4.01 7.00 1.26
CA MET A 1 -3.03 6.05 0.70
C MET A 1 -2.52 6.56 -0.66
N PRO A 2 -1.22 6.48 -0.93
CA PRO A 2 -0.60 7.00 -2.16
C PRO A 2 -1.21 6.41 -3.42
N GLN A 3 -1.29 7.20 -4.50
CA GLN A 3 -1.50 6.70 -5.85
C GLN A 3 -0.25 5.93 -6.28
N PHE A 4 -0.19 4.65 -5.93
CA PHE A 4 0.67 3.75 -6.68
C PHE A 4 0.10 3.67 -8.10
N LYS A 5 0.84 4.18 -9.11
CA LYS A 5 0.90 3.37 -10.33
C LYS A 5 1.22 1.96 -9.83
N LYS A 6 0.41 0.95 -10.19
CA LYS A 6 0.59 -0.41 -9.64
C LYS A 6 2.06 -0.88 -9.71
N PHE A 7 2.83 -0.32 -10.64
CA PHE A 7 4.27 -0.32 -10.63
C PHE A 7 4.84 1.01 -11.16
N ASP A 8 5.85 1.55 -10.47
CA ASP A 8 6.78 2.55 -10.99
C ASP A 8 8.20 2.14 -10.57
N ALA A 9 9.11 2.00 -11.54
CA ALA A 9 10.41 1.41 -11.29
C ALA A 9 11.29 2.29 -10.39
N ASP A 10 11.22 3.62 -10.55
CA ASP A 10 11.96 4.52 -9.68
C ASP A 10 11.38 4.47 -8.27
N ASP A 11 10.05 4.37 -8.15
CA ASP A 11 9.43 4.26 -6.85
C ASP A 11 9.85 3.01 -6.09
N VAL A 12 9.83 1.86 -6.76
CA VAL A 12 10.26 0.58 -6.19
C VAL A 12 11.71 0.65 -5.71
N LEU A 13 12.59 1.27 -6.49
CA LEU A 13 14.03 1.34 -6.18
C LEU A 13 14.33 2.33 -5.04
N THR A 14 13.56 3.39 -4.90
CA THR A 14 13.88 4.51 -4.00
C THR A 14 12.98 4.59 -2.76
N SER A 15 11.83 3.91 -2.73
CA SER A 15 10.88 3.95 -1.60
C SER A 15 11.53 3.50 -0.29
N ARG A 16 11.29 4.26 0.77
CA ARG A 16 11.68 3.92 2.15
C ARG A 16 10.68 2.96 2.80
N ASP A 17 9.44 2.98 2.33
CA ASP A 17 8.31 2.18 2.81
C ASP A 17 8.33 0.77 2.19
N LEU A 18 9.02 -0.13 2.88
CA LEU A 18 9.12 -1.53 2.50
C LEU A 18 7.78 -2.27 2.63
N PRO A 19 6.92 -2.04 3.65
CA PRO A 19 5.57 -2.61 3.70
C PRO A 19 4.72 -2.28 2.46
N ALA A 20 4.63 -1.01 2.08
CA ALA A 20 3.85 -0.58 0.92
C ALA A 20 4.41 -1.18 -0.39
N LEU A 21 5.74 -1.33 -0.49
CA LEU A 21 6.37 -2.02 -1.61
C LEU A 21 5.92 -3.49 -1.68
N TYR A 22 5.94 -4.22 -0.56
CA TYR A 22 5.55 -5.63 -0.53
C TYR A 22 4.07 -5.81 -0.86
N HIS A 23 3.21 -4.93 -0.35
CA HIS A 23 1.80 -4.89 -0.72
C HIS A 23 1.63 -4.69 -2.23
N SER A 24 2.35 -3.73 -2.83
CA SER A 24 2.29 -3.48 -4.27
C SER A 24 2.73 -4.69 -5.10
N ILE A 25 3.80 -5.39 -4.70
CA ILE A 25 4.25 -6.62 -5.38
C ILE A 25 3.18 -7.72 -5.29
N HIS A 26 2.51 -7.84 -4.15
CA HIS A 26 1.41 -8.79 -3.97
C HIS A 26 0.21 -8.50 -4.87
N GLU A 27 -0.21 -7.23 -4.96
CA GLU A 27 -1.30 -6.81 -5.84
C GLU A 27 -0.96 -7.02 -7.33
N LEU A 28 0.29 -6.78 -7.73
CA LEU A 28 0.77 -7.12 -9.06
C LEU A 28 0.72 -8.62 -9.32
N ALA A 29 1.14 -9.46 -8.36
CA ALA A 29 1.12 -10.90 -8.49
C ALA A 29 -0.30 -11.45 -8.67
N LYS A 30 -1.28 -10.94 -7.92
CA LYS A 30 -2.71 -11.27 -8.12
C LYS A 30 -3.15 -10.94 -9.54
N GLU A 31 -2.83 -9.75 -10.02
CA GLU A 31 -3.27 -9.32 -11.34
C GLU A 31 -2.60 -10.11 -12.47
N PHE A 32 -1.29 -10.37 -12.41
CA PHE A 32 -0.63 -11.29 -13.35
C PHE A 32 -1.31 -12.66 -13.33
N ALA A 33 -1.64 -13.19 -12.15
CA ALA A 33 -2.23 -14.51 -12.04
C ALA A 33 -3.63 -14.58 -12.68
N VAL A 34 -4.52 -13.61 -12.46
CA VAL A 34 -5.87 -13.64 -13.08
C VAL A 34 -5.84 -13.44 -14.59
N LEU A 35 -4.76 -12.87 -15.13
CA LEU A 35 -4.50 -12.77 -16.57
C LEU A 35 -3.83 -14.04 -17.14
N GLY A 36 -3.63 -15.09 -16.33
CA GLY A 36 -3.00 -16.35 -16.73
C GLY A 36 -1.47 -16.33 -16.71
N GLN A 37 -0.84 -15.25 -16.25
CA GLN A 37 0.62 -15.13 -16.13
C GLN A 37 1.13 -15.73 -14.80
N ILE A 38 0.78 -17.00 -14.56
CA ILE A 38 1.02 -17.69 -13.28
C ILE A 38 2.51 -17.79 -12.95
N LYS A 39 3.37 -17.97 -13.96
CA LYS A 39 4.82 -18.01 -13.78
C LYS A 39 5.38 -16.69 -13.24
N THR A 40 4.93 -15.57 -13.81
CA THR A 40 5.31 -14.23 -13.34
C THR A 40 4.84 -14.00 -11.90
N ALA A 41 3.58 -14.34 -11.60
CA ALA A 41 3.03 -14.26 -10.25
C ALA A 41 3.84 -15.12 -9.25
N LYS A 42 4.15 -16.37 -9.62
CA LYS A 42 5.00 -17.27 -8.82
C LYS A 42 6.37 -16.66 -8.57
N SER A 43 7.04 -16.13 -9.58
CA SER A 43 8.36 -15.49 -9.44
C SER A 43 8.32 -14.32 -8.45
N LEU A 44 7.30 -13.46 -8.54
CA LEU A 44 7.12 -12.34 -7.60
C LEU A 44 6.90 -12.81 -6.16
N ILE A 45 6.01 -13.80 -5.96
CA ILE A 45 5.75 -14.36 -4.62
C ILE A 45 6.99 -15.08 -4.07
N SER A 46 7.72 -15.84 -4.89
CA SER A 46 8.98 -16.46 -4.48
C SER A 46 10.02 -15.43 -4.06
N LEU A 47 10.14 -14.31 -4.79
CA LEU A 47 11.04 -13.22 -4.41
C LEU A 47 10.67 -12.63 -3.05
N LEU A 48 9.39 -12.34 -2.82
CA LEU A 48 8.91 -11.85 -1.52
C LEU A 48 9.19 -12.84 -0.39
N LEU A 49 8.76 -14.09 -0.54
CA LEU A 49 8.92 -15.13 0.48
C LEU A 49 10.37 -15.52 0.73
N SER A 50 11.27 -15.35 -0.25
CA SER A 50 12.71 -15.58 -0.07
C SER A 50 13.36 -14.57 0.88
N GLN A 51 12.74 -13.40 1.08
CA GLN A 51 13.26 -12.41 2.03
C GLN A 51 13.03 -12.85 3.46
N TYR A 52 11.87 -13.45 3.70
CA TYR A 52 11.39 -14.06 4.94
C TYR A 52 10.00 -14.67 4.67
N SER A 53 9.59 -15.67 5.46
CA SER A 53 8.26 -16.30 5.37
C SER A 53 7.67 -16.49 6.76
N THR A 54 6.63 -15.73 7.09
CA THR A 54 5.77 -15.94 8.28
C THR A 54 4.45 -16.60 7.92
N ASP A 55 3.78 -17.16 8.92
CA ASP A 55 2.40 -17.60 8.81
C ASP A 55 1.50 -16.49 8.27
N TRP A 56 1.70 -15.25 8.70
CA TRP A 56 0.94 -14.13 8.16
C TRP A 56 1.25 -13.86 6.68
N GLN A 57 2.52 -13.90 6.23
CA GLN A 57 2.84 -13.68 4.81
C GLN A 57 2.19 -14.74 3.95
N LEU A 58 2.19 -15.99 4.44
CA LEU A 58 1.47 -17.09 3.85
C LEU A 58 -0.06 -16.89 3.88
N ARG A 59 -0.60 -16.18 4.89
CA ARG A 59 -2.02 -15.78 4.94
C ARG A 59 -2.39 -14.76 3.87
N GLN A 60 -1.54 -13.81 3.51
CA GLN A 60 -1.91 -12.83 2.47
C GLN A 60 -1.99 -13.42 1.08
N ILE A 61 -1.07 -14.32 0.77
CA ILE A 61 -1.02 -14.97 -0.54
C ILE A 61 -2.03 -16.12 -0.67
N ARG A 62 -2.91 -16.33 0.33
CA ARG A 62 -3.94 -17.37 0.33
C ARG A 62 -4.73 -17.46 -0.98
N PRO A 63 -5.24 -16.36 -1.56
CA PRO A 63 -5.97 -16.44 -2.84
C PRO A 63 -5.09 -16.99 -3.98
N LEU A 64 -3.79 -16.67 -4.00
CA LEU A 64 -2.84 -17.11 -5.01
C LEU A 64 -2.46 -18.60 -4.88
N LYS A 65 -2.63 -19.21 -3.70
CA LYS A 65 -2.40 -20.66 -3.52
C LYS A 65 -3.27 -21.49 -4.47
N PHE A 66 -4.50 -21.05 -4.76
CA PHE A 66 -5.36 -21.71 -5.74
C PHE A 66 -4.80 -21.64 -7.16
N ALA A 67 -4.22 -20.50 -7.53
CA ALA A 67 -3.59 -20.31 -8.83
C ALA A 67 -2.42 -21.27 -9.04
N PHE A 68 -1.55 -21.40 -8.03
CA PHE A 68 -0.40 -22.30 -8.04
C PHE A 68 -0.80 -23.77 -8.04
N ALA A 69 -1.85 -24.12 -7.28
CA ALA A 69 -2.41 -25.46 -7.26
C ALA A 69 -2.97 -25.88 -8.63
N GLU A 70 -3.68 -24.99 -9.32
CA GLU A 70 -4.32 -25.31 -10.60
C GLU A 70 -3.32 -25.70 -11.70
N VAL A 71 -2.11 -25.15 -11.66
CA VAL A 71 -1.05 -25.45 -12.65
C VAL A 71 0.07 -26.34 -12.09
N ASP A 72 -0.04 -26.78 -10.84
CA ASP A 72 1.01 -27.50 -10.08
C ASP A 72 2.38 -26.80 -10.10
N GLU A 73 2.38 -25.46 -10.04
CA GLU A 73 3.60 -24.65 -10.00
C GLU A 73 3.62 -23.78 -8.74
N TRP A 74 4.27 -24.28 -7.68
CA TRP A 74 4.34 -23.61 -6.38
C TRP A 74 5.64 -22.81 -6.17
N PRO A 75 5.60 -21.68 -5.46
CA PRO A 75 6.77 -21.12 -4.78
C PRO A 75 7.39 -22.14 -3.81
N ASP A 76 8.71 -22.30 -3.85
CA ASP A 76 9.43 -23.27 -2.99
C ASP A 76 9.26 -22.98 -1.49
N GLN A 77 9.05 -21.71 -1.16
CA GLN A 77 8.90 -21.23 0.22
C GLN A 77 7.56 -21.59 0.85
N ILE A 78 6.55 -22.01 0.07
CA ILE A 78 5.26 -22.46 0.63
C ILE A 78 5.41 -23.90 1.13
N PRO A 79 5.17 -24.21 2.41
CA PRO A 79 5.33 -25.57 2.94
C PRO A 79 4.46 -26.61 2.24
N GLN A 80 4.83 -27.90 2.27
CA GLN A 80 4.08 -28.96 1.55
C GLN A 80 2.68 -29.18 2.14
N GLU A 81 2.54 -29.05 3.45
CA GLU A 81 1.29 -29.14 4.20
C GLU A 81 0.24 -28.12 3.71
N GLU A 82 0.68 -26.95 3.28
CA GLU A 82 -0.14 -25.85 2.73
C GLU A 82 -0.55 -26.06 1.27
N ARG A 83 -0.02 -27.10 0.61
CA ARG A 83 -0.30 -27.44 -0.80
C ARG A 83 -1.35 -28.55 -0.95
N THR A 84 -1.83 -29.10 0.17
CA THR A 84 -2.78 -30.21 0.18
C THR A 84 -4.20 -29.76 -0.17
N GLU A 85 -5.01 -30.67 -0.70
CA GLU A 85 -6.43 -30.41 -0.96
C GLU A 85 -7.20 -30.00 0.30
N GLU A 86 -6.85 -30.56 1.45
CA GLU A 86 -7.45 -30.21 2.74
C GLU A 86 -7.14 -28.77 3.13
N ALA A 87 -5.87 -28.35 3.05
CA ALA A 87 -5.46 -26.99 3.32
C ALA A 87 -6.11 -25.99 2.34
N LEU A 88 -6.17 -26.32 1.05
CA LEU A 88 -6.83 -25.49 0.04
C LEU A 88 -8.34 -25.34 0.31
N ASN A 89 -9.01 -26.40 0.74
CA ASN A 89 -10.43 -26.34 1.10
C ASN A 89 -10.66 -25.49 2.36
N GLN A 90 -9.77 -25.58 3.35
CA GLN A 90 -9.81 -24.70 4.51
C GLN A 90 -9.64 -23.24 4.11
N VAL A 91 -8.64 -22.92 3.27
CA VAL A 91 -8.44 -21.57 2.75
C VAL A 91 -9.69 -21.07 2.02
N ALA A 92 -10.30 -21.91 1.17
CA ALA A 92 -11.53 -21.54 0.46
C ALA A 92 -12.68 -21.21 1.41
N ALA A 93 -12.86 -21.97 2.49
CA ALA A 93 -13.88 -21.70 3.50
C ALA A 93 -13.61 -20.41 4.30
N GLU A 94 -12.34 -20.04 4.51
CA GLU A 94 -11.95 -18.86 5.27
C GLU A 94 -12.04 -17.55 4.47
N ILE A 95 -11.74 -17.58 3.16
CA ILE A 95 -11.58 -16.36 2.36
C ILE A 95 -12.69 -16.13 1.33
N THR A 96 -13.52 -17.13 1.05
CA THR A 96 -14.65 -16.94 0.12
C THR A 96 -15.77 -16.21 0.85
N PRO A 97 -16.19 -15.02 0.40
CA PRO A 97 -17.28 -14.31 1.03
C PRO A 97 -18.58 -15.14 0.98
N ASP A 98 -19.36 -15.15 2.05
CA ASP A 98 -20.67 -15.81 2.12
C ASP A 98 -21.73 -14.97 1.36
N PHE A 99 -21.54 -14.82 0.06
CA PHE A 99 -22.45 -14.15 -0.85
C PHE A 99 -23.10 -15.22 -1.72
N GLY A 100 -24.31 -15.66 -1.34
CA GLY A 100 -25.12 -16.53 -2.20
C GLY A 100 -25.69 -17.81 -1.58
N ASN A 101 -26.08 -17.80 -0.30
CA ASN A 101 -27.03 -18.78 0.24
C ASN A 101 -28.19 -18.09 0.95
N ALA A 102 -28.76 -17.05 0.31
CA ALA A 102 -30.01 -16.46 0.80
C ALA A 102 -31.21 -17.38 0.53
N SER A 103 -31.12 -18.25 -0.49
CA SER A 103 -32.04 -19.35 -0.66
C SER A 103 -31.51 -20.56 0.11
N GLY A 104 -32.33 -21.17 0.96
CA GLY A 104 -31.97 -22.44 1.63
C GLY A 104 -31.95 -23.63 0.67
N ALA A 105 -31.51 -23.44 -0.57
CA ALA A 105 -31.48 -24.44 -1.62
C ALA A 105 -30.22 -25.33 -1.50
N GLU A 106 -30.39 -26.65 -1.62
CA GLU A 106 -29.28 -27.58 -1.75
C GLU A 106 -28.74 -27.51 -3.21
N GLY A 107 -27.81 -26.58 -3.47
CA GLY A 107 -27.06 -26.49 -4.73
C GLY A 107 -27.22 -25.16 -5.48
N ASP A 108 -26.43 -24.98 -6.55
CA ASP A 108 -26.45 -23.76 -7.38
C ASP A 108 -27.79 -23.61 -8.12
N ASP A 109 -28.54 -22.54 -7.86
CA ASP A 109 -29.76 -22.19 -8.59
C ASP A 109 -29.43 -21.29 -9.81
N PRO A 110 -29.73 -21.72 -11.06
CA PRO A 110 -29.58 -20.87 -12.24
C PRO A 110 -30.34 -19.53 -12.18
N ALA A 111 -31.39 -19.41 -11.36
CA ALA A 111 -32.10 -18.15 -11.14
C ALA A 111 -31.26 -17.14 -10.33
N GLU A 112 -30.43 -17.61 -9.40
CA GLU A 112 -29.51 -16.77 -8.60
C GLU A 112 -28.41 -16.15 -9.46
N PHE A 113 -27.96 -16.84 -10.51
CA PHE A 113 -27.02 -16.28 -11.48
C PHE A 113 -27.55 -14.97 -12.09
N GLY A 114 -28.86 -14.94 -12.42
CA GLY A 114 -29.51 -13.73 -12.93
C GLY A 114 -29.50 -12.58 -11.92
N VAL A 115 -29.75 -12.89 -10.65
CA VAL A 115 -29.75 -11.91 -9.55
C VAL A 115 -28.35 -11.34 -9.31
N LEU A 116 -27.31 -12.18 -9.32
CA LEU A 116 -25.92 -11.75 -9.17
C LEU A 116 -25.51 -10.79 -10.30
N LEU A 117 -25.87 -11.11 -11.54
CA LEU A 117 -25.58 -10.23 -12.68
C LEU A 117 -26.36 -8.91 -12.61
N GLU A 118 -27.64 -8.92 -12.22
CA GLU A 118 -28.41 -7.68 -12.08
C GLU A 118 -27.88 -6.82 -10.92
N THR A 119 -27.41 -7.43 -9.83
CA THR A 119 -26.71 -6.72 -8.73
C THR A 119 -25.48 -5.97 -9.25
N ALA A 120 -24.74 -6.56 -10.20
CA ALA A 120 -23.57 -5.95 -10.79
C ALA A 120 -23.88 -4.84 -11.83
N LYS A 121 -25.07 -4.83 -12.44
CA LYS A 121 -25.40 -4.10 -13.67
C LYS A 121 -25.76 -2.61 -13.50
N HIS A 122 -26.29 -2.19 -12.33
CA HIS A 122 -27.02 -0.91 -12.20
C HIS A 122 -26.29 0.26 -11.50
N SER A 123 -24.97 0.42 -11.67
CA SER A 123 -24.26 1.63 -11.19
C SER A 123 -22.86 1.70 -11.77
N ASP A 124 -22.50 2.93 -12.11
CA ASP A 124 -21.18 3.48 -12.41
C ASP A 124 -20.20 3.51 -11.22
N ALA A 125 -20.64 3.21 -9.99
CA ALA A 125 -19.80 3.25 -8.80
C ALA A 125 -18.58 2.32 -8.96
N SER A 126 -17.37 2.88 -9.01
CA SER A 126 -16.11 2.16 -9.14
C SER A 126 -15.31 2.10 -7.83
N THR A 127 -15.72 2.85 -6.79
CA THR A 127 -15.08 2.91 -5.47
C THR A 127 -16.05 2.63 -4.32
N GLY A 128 -15.53 2.42 -3.11
CA GLY A 128 -16.32 2.22 -1.89
C GLY A 128 -17.03 0.86 -1.79
N GLY A 129 -17.89 0.73 -0.77
CA GLY A 129 -18.57 -0.53 -0.44
C GLY A 129 -19.54 -1.02 -1.52
N ALA A 130 -20.21 -0.11 -2.24
CA ALA A 130 -21.11 -0.47 -3.34
C ALA A 130 -20.34 -1.11 -4.51
N ALA A 131 -19.16 -0.61 -4.85
CA ALA A 131 -18.30 -1.20 -5.88
C ALA A 131 -17.77 -2.57 -5.44
N MET A 132 -17.33 -2.70 -4.18
CA MET A 132 -16.88 -3.97 -3.59
C MET A 132 -17.97 -5.05 -3.65
N ASN A 133 -19.20 -4.73 -3.24
CA ASN A 133 -20.32 -5.69 -3.30
C ASN A 133 -20.59 -6.20 -4.72
N ARG A 134 -20.37 -5.37 -5.74
CA ARG A 134 -20.56 -5.74 -7.15
C ARG A 134 -19.42 -6.59 -7.68
N SER A 135 -18.19 -6.24 -7.31
CA SER A 135 -17.00 -7.04 -7.59
C SER A 135 -17.17 -8.46 -7.04
N ASN A 136 -17.65 -8.57 -5.80
CA ASN A 136 -17.97 -9.83 -5.16
C ASN A 136 -19.10 -10.59 -5.90
N ALA A 137 -20.22 -9.93 -6.21
CA ALA A 137 -21.31 -10.54 -6.96
C ALA A 137 -20.87 -11.10 -8.33
N LEU A 138 -19.98 -10.39 -9.03
CA LEU A 138 -19.42 -10.87 -10.30
C LEU A 138 -18.47 -12.06 -10.13
N ALA A 139 -17.65 -12.06 -9.09
CA ALA A 139 -16.76 -13.17 -8.78
C ALA A 139 -17.56 -14.44 -8.41
N THR A 140 -18.63 -14.30 -7.61
CA THR A 140 -19.58 -15.39 -7.31
C THR A 140 -20.31 -15.86 -8.56
N ALA A 141 -20.76 -14.94 -9.43
CA ALA A 141 -21.46 -15.29 -10.66
C ALA A 141 -20.58 -16.12 -11.59
N LEU A 142 -19.28 -15.79 -11.71
CA LEU A 142 -18.33 -16.58 -12.47
C LEU A 142 -18.17 -17.98 -11.86
N ALA A 143 -17.99 -18.08 -10.55
CA ALA A 143 -17.81 -19.36 -9.86
C ALA A 143 -19.04 -20.26 -10.05
N MET A 144 -20.25 -19.71 -9.90
CA MET A 144 -21.51 -20.41 -10.12
C MET A 144 -21.66 -20.86 -11.58
N ALA A 145 -21.35 -19.99 -12.54
CA ALA A 145 -21.41 -20.34 -13.96
C ALA A 145 -20.47 -21.51 -14.31
N ILE A 146 -19.24 -21.51 -13.75
CA ILE A 146 -18.28 -22.61 -13.91
C ILE A 146 -18.83 -23.90 -13.30
N ARG A 147 -19.39 -23.87 -12.09
CA ARG A 147 -19.96 -25.07 -11.46
C ARG A 147 -21.12 -25.64 -12.27
N LEU A 148 -22.04 -24.79 -12.72
CA LEU A 148 -23.18 -25.20 -13.54
C LEU A 148 -22.74 -25.78 -14.90
N ALA A 149 -21.72 -25.21 -15.55
CA ALA A 149 -21.16 -25.78 -16.77
C ALA A 149 -20.45 -27.14 -16.49
N SER A 150 -19.73 -27.23 -15.37
CA SER A 150 -19.02 -28.44 -14.95
C SER A 150 -19.93 -29.63 -14.66
N GLN A 151 -21.24 -29.43 -14.46
CA GLN A 151 -22.21 -30.52 -14.32
C GLN A 151 -22.43 -31.29 -15.63
N HIS A 152 -22.11 -30.68 -16.77
CA HIS A 152 -22.36 -31.24 -18.10
C HIS A 152 -21.10 -31.64 -18.84
N THR A 153 -19.94 -31.09 -18.46
CA THR A 153 -18.66 -31.37 -19.10
C THR A 153 -17.49 -31.17 -18.14
N SER A 154 -16.38 -31.87 -18.41
CA SER A 154 -15.10 -31.66 -17.74
C SER A 154 -14.07 -30.95 -18.64
N SER A 155 -14.41 -30.64 -19.90
CA SER A 155 -13.53 -29.87 -20.79
C SER A 155 -13.54 -28.40 -20.39
N ILE A 156 -12.36 -27.84 -20.18
CA ILE A 156 -12.17 -26.43 -19.85
C ILE A 156 -12.64 -25.54 -21.00
N GLU A 157 -12.40 -25.96 -22.25
CA GLU A 157 -12.81 -25.25 -23.45
C GLU A 157 -14.33 -25.17 -23.57
N GLU A 158 -15.05 -26.26 -23.25
CA GLU A 158 -16.51 -26.28 -23.25
C GLU A 158 -17.09 -25.47 -22.07
N ILE A 159 -16.46 -25.49 -20.90
CA ILE A 159 -16.83 -24.64 -19.76
C ILE A 159 -16.63 -23.16 -20.11
N GLU A 160 -15.49 -22.80 -20.71
CA GLU A 160 -15.22 -21.43 -21.14
C GLU A 160 -16.27 -20.98 -22.16
N ALA A 161 -16.63 -21.84 -23.12
CA ALA A 161 -17.63 -21.55 -24.14
C ALA A 161 -19.08 -21.43 -23.62
N ASP A 162 -19.37 -21.83 -22.37
CA ASP A 162 -20.72 -21.72 -21.80
C ASP A 162 -21.21 -20.25 -21.81
N PRO A 163 -22.42 -19.97 -22.32
CA PRO A 163 -22.94 -18.60 -22.42
C PRO A 163 -22.96 -17.83 -21.09
N ARG A 164 -23.16 -18.51 -19.96
CA ARG A 164 -23.18 -17.90 -18.62
C ARG A 164 -21.77 -17.48 -18.20
N VAL A 165 -20.78 -18.34 -18.45
CA VAL A 165 -19.36 -18.04 -18.20
C VAL A 165 -18.92 -16.85 -19.05
N GLN A 166 -19.20 -16.88 -20.35
CA GLN A 166 -18.88 -15.79 -21.28
C GLN A 166 -19.52 -14.47 -20.86
N LYS A 167 -20.78 -14.51 -20.39
CA LYS A 167 -21.49 -13.32 -19.89
C LYS A 167 -20.85 -12.78 -18.62
N ALA A 168 -20.53 -13.63 -17.64
CA ALA A 168 -19.86 -13.21 -16.41
C ALA A 168 -18.49 -12.59 -16.68
N LEU A 169 -17.66 -13.24 -17.51
CA LEU A 169 -16.36 -12.70 -17.93
C LEU A 169 -16.52 -11.34 -18.62
N GLY A 170 -17.52 -11.17 -19.49
CA GLY A 170 -17.81 -9.89 -20.14
C GLY A 170 -18.05 -8.76 -19.13
N TYR A 171 -18.89 -8.97 -18.11
CA TYR A 171 -19.11 -7.96 -17.08
C TYR A 171 -17.87 -7.70 -16.23
N ILE A 172 -17.08 -8.72 -15.91
CA ILE A 172 -15.81 -8.59 -15.19
C ILE A 172 -14.85 -7.68 -15.98
N THR A 173 -14.70 -7.89 -17.30
CA THR A 173 -13.81 -7.06 -18.12
C THR A 173 -14.19 -5.57 -18.15
N MET A 174 -15.47 -5.23 -17.94
CA MET A 174 -15.92 -3.85 -17.87
C MET A 174 -15.60 -3.19 -16.52
N ARG A 175 -15.36 -3.99 -15.48
CA ARG A 175 -15.27 -3.54 -14.09
C ARG A 175 -13.99 -4.00 -13.37
N MET A 176 -13.01 -4.50 -14.10
CA MET A 176 -11.74 -4.98 -13.53
C MET A 176 -10.95 -3.87 -12.80
N HIS A 177 -11.21 -2.61 -13.15
CA HIS A 177 -10.67 -1.42 -12.48
C HIS A 177 -11.41 -1.03 -11.19
N SER A 178 -12.57 -1.64 -10.91
CA SER A 178 -13.39 -1.29 -9.74
C SER A 178 -12.78 -1.83 -8.44
N ASN A 179 -13.15 -1.20 -7.32
CA ASN A 179 -12.72 -1.58 -5.98
C ASN A 179 -12.80 -3.09 -5.74
N GLN A 180 -11.70 -3.68 -5.27
CA GLN A 180 -11.53 -5.10 -4.95
C GLN A 180 -11.92 -6.09 -6.06
N ALA A 181 -12.02 -5.67 -7.34
CA ALA A 181 -12.41 -6.57 -8.42
C ALA A 181 -11.47 -7.79 -8.54
N ILE A 182 -10.16 -7.55 -8.52
CA ILE A 182 -9.15 -8.62 -8.57
C ILE A 182 -9.20 -9.48 -7.30
N ASP A 183 -9.27 -8.85 -6.12
CA ASP A 183 -9.34 -9.58 -4.85
C ASP A 183 -10.50 -10.56 -4.80
N CYS A 184 -11.72 -10.09 -5.08
CA CYS A 184 -12.90 -10.95 -5.11
C CYS A 184 -12.73 -12.10 -6.11
N LEU A 185 -12.19 -11.85 -7.31
CA LEU A 185 -11.97 -12.91 -8.30
C LEU A 185 -11.04 -14.00 -7.78
N THR A 186 -9.94 -13.60 -7.14
CA THR A 186 -8.90 -14.52 -6.63
C THR A 186 -9.37 -15.34 -5.43
N GLN A 187 -10.33 -14.85 -4.64
CA GLN A 187 -10.84 -15.52 -3.44
C GLN A 187 -11.68 -16.77 -3.74
N HIS A 188 -12.35 -16.84 -4.90
CA HIS A 188 -13.12 -18.02 -5.28
C HIS A 188 -12.24 -19.09 -5.94
N ARG A 189 -11.96 -20.18 -5.23
CA ARG A 189 -11.19 -21.33 -5.74
C ARG A 189 -11.66 -21.80 -7.13
N THR A 190 -12.98 -21.90 -7.35
CA THR A 190 -13.56 -22.35 -8.62
C THR A 190 -13.15 -21.50 -9.83
N ASN A 191 -12.96 -20.18 -9.64
CA ASN A 191 -12.63 -19.28 -10.75
C ASN A 191 -11.27 -19.62 -11.39
N TRP A 192 -10.33 -20.17 -10.61
CA TRP A 192 -8.98 -20.47 -11.05
C TRP A 192 -8.91 -21.49 -12.19
N ARG A 193 -9.90 -22.39 -12.31
CA ARG A 193 -10.05 -23.31 -13.45
C ARG A 193 -10.02 -22.61 -14.81
N LEU A 194 -10.54 -21.37 -14.87
CA LEU A 194 -10.54 -20.56 -16.10
C LEU A 194 -9.46 -19.48 -16.05
N LEU A 195 -9.29 -18.80 -14.92
CA LEU A 195 -8.35 -17.68 -14.81
C LEU A 195 -6.90 -18.11 -15.09
N SER A 196 -6.49 -19.30 -14.63
CA SER A 196 -5.14 -19.84 -14.86
C SER A 196 -4.82 -20.03 -16.34
N THR A 197 -5.83 -20.22 -17.18
CA THR A 197 -5.67 -20.40 -18.63
C THR A 197 -5.53 -19.08 -19.40
N GLY A 198 -5.68 -17.94 -18.73
CA GLY A 198 -5.73 -16.63 -19.38
C GLY A 198 -7.06 -16.32 -20.06
N ALA A 199 -8.16 -17.01 -19.70
CA ALA A 199 -9.49 -16.76 -20.27
C ALA A 199 -9.94 -15.29 -20.12
N LEU A 200 -9.60 -14.65 -19.00
CA LEU A 200 -9.87 -13.24 -18.78
C LEU A 200 -9.04 -12.33 -19.72
N ALA A 201 -7.76 -12.64 -19.89
CA ALA A 201 -6.86 -11.93 -20.81
C ALA A 201 -7.22 -12.10 -22.29
N ARG A 202 -7.95 -13.15 -22.67
CA ARG A 202 -8.54 -13.26 -24.02
C ARG A 202 -9.78 -12.38 -24.21
N LYS A 203 -10.41 -11.95 -23.12
CA LYS A 203 -11.63 -11.10 -23.15
C LYS A 203 -11.32 -9.62 -23.02
N VAL A 204 -10.31 -9.28 -22.24
CA VAL A 204 -9.71 -7.94 -22.26
C VAL A 204 -8.76 -7.95 -23.46
N PRO A 205 -8.87 -7.08 -24.47
CA PRO A 205 -7.98 -7.12 -25.63
C PRO A 205 -6.60 -6.59 -25.26
N VAL A 206 -5.87 -7.30 -24.41
CA VAL A 206 -4.52 -6.95 -23.93
C VAL A 206 -3.49 -7.52 -24.88
N ASP A 207 -2.44 -6.75 -25.13
CA ASP A 207 -1.23 -7.21 -25.80
C ASP A 207 -0.40 -8.03 -24.80
N MET A 208 -0.50 -9.36 -24.91
CA MET A 208 0.21 -10.28 -24.03
C MET A 208 1.74 -10.17 -24.12
N ALA A 209 2.29 -9.75 -25.28
CA ALA A 209 3.73 -9.55 -25.39
C ALA A 209 4.17 -8.32 -24.56
N LYS A 210 3.36 -7.27 -24.51
CA LYS A 210 3.61 -6.12 -23.62
C LYS A 210 3.46 -6.50 -22.15
N VAL A 211 2.47 -7.32 -21.80
CA VAL A 211 2.29 -7.83 -20.41
C VAL A 211 3.48 -8.67 -19.97
N GLU A 212 3.99 -9.56 -20.83
CA GLU A 212 5.16 -10.38 -20.54
C GLU A 212 6.43 -9.54 -20.39
N ALA A 213 6.65 -8.57 -21.29
CA ALA A 213 7.77 -7.64 -21.19
C ALA A 213 7.71 -6.81 -19.90
N PHE A 214 6.52 -6.32 -19.55
CA PHE A 214 6.28 -5.63 -18.29
C PHE A 214 6.54 -6.54 -17.08
N GLY A 215 6.08 -7.79 -17.09
CA GLY A 215 6.39 -8.77 -16.05
C GLY A 215 7.90 -8.97 -15.84
N GLN A 216 8.67 -9.01 -16.92
CA GLN A 216 10.13 -9.12 -16.84
C GLN A 216 10.78 -7.86 -16.25
N GLU A 217 10.29 -6.68 -16.60
CA GLU A 217 10.73 -5.41 -16.01
C GLU A 217 10.46 -5.39 -14.49
N VAL A 218 9.23 -5.72 -14.09
CA VAL A 218 8.83 -5.78 -12.67
C VAL A 218 9.73 -6.73 -11.89
N ILE A 219 9.91 -7.96 -12.38
CA ILE A 219 10.77 -8.96 -11.74
C ILE A 219 12.20 -8.45 -11.61
N THR A 220 12.75 -7.84 -12.66
CA THR A 220 14.13 -7.33 -12.67
C THR A 220 14.31 -6.21 -11.65
N THR A 221 13.39 -5.25 -11.61
CA THR A 221 13.44 -4.11 -10.70
C THR A 221 13.25 -4.54 -9.24
N VAL A 222 12.26 -5.40 -8.96
CA VAL A 222 12.03 -5.95 -7.62
C VAL A 222 13.23 -6.78 -7.16
N THR A 223 13.78 -7.63 -8.02
CA THR A 223 14.99 -8.40 -7.71
C THR A 223 16.16 -7.47 -7.35
N GLY A 224 16.37 -6.41 -8.16
CA GLY A 224 17.39 -5.40 -7.89
C GLY A 224 17.21 -4.73 -6.53
N ARG A 225 15.99 -4.32 -6.20
CA ARG A 225 15.64 -3.69 -4.92
C ARG A 225 15.87 -4.62 -3.73
N LEU A 226 15.48 -5.88 -3.85
CA LEU A 226 15.59 -6.86 -2.76
C LEU A 226 17.03 -7.36 -2.55
N GLN A 227 17.85 -7.42 -3.61
CA GLN A 227 19.24 -7.86 -3.52
C GLN A 227 20.20 -6.73 -3.12
N ASN A 228 20.01 -5.53 -3.67
CA ASN A 228 20.98 -4.43 -3.52
C ASN A 228 20.53 -3.37 -2.50
N GLY A 229 19.29 -3.45 -2.00
CA GLY A 229 18.72 -2.45 -1.12
C GLY A 229 18.21 -1.22 -1.88
N ARG A 230 17.99 -0.13 -1.13
CA ARG A 230 17.34 1.10 -1.62
C ARG A 230 18.34 1.98 -2.33
N HIS A 231 17.94 2.60 -3.42
CA HIS A 231 18.69 3.70 -4.01
C HIS A 231 18.27 5.04 -3.39
N ALA A 232 19.21 5.97 -3.23
CA ALA A 232 18.89 7.32 -2.80
C ALA A 232 18.04 8.01 -3.89
N HIS A 233 16.90 8.57 -3.50
CA HIS A 233 16.03 9.36 -4.35
C HIS A 233 16.71 10.72 -4.68
N PRO A 234 16.45 11.34 -5.85
CA PRO A 234 17.00 12.67 -6.17
C PRO A 234 16.70 13.74 -5.11
N SER A 235 15.55 13.68 -4.44
CA SER A 235 15.18 14.63 -3.37
C SER A 235 16.16 14.59 -2.18
N GLU A 236 16.81 13.46 -1.88
CA GLU A 236 17.80 13.32 -0.78
C GLU A 236 19.06 14.16 -0.98
N LYS A 237 19.30 14.66 -2.20
CA LYS A 237 20.43 15.56 -2.51
C LYS A 237 20.01 17.03 -2.56
N THR A 238 18.74 17.31 -2.30
CA THR A 238 18.11 18.61 -2.49
C THR A 238 18.13 19.38 -1.17
N SER A 239 18.35 20.69 -1.24
CA SER A 239 18.32 21.53 -0.02
C SER A 239 16.88 21.76 0.46
N ILE A 240 16.69 21.97 1.76
CA ILE A 240 15.37 22.31 2.34
C ILE A 240 14.68 23.44 1.58
N ARG A 241 15.41 24.49 1.15
CA ARG A 241 14.80 25.58 0.35
C ARG A 241 14.18 25.05 -0.94
N GLN A 242 14.93 24.24 -1.68
CA GLN A 242 14.47 23.66 -2.93
C GLN A 242 13.32 22.68 -2.71
N LEU A 243 13.32 21.91 -1.62
CA LEU A 243 12.19 21.03 -1.26
C LEU A 243 10.92 21.86 -1.02
N LEU A 244 11.00 22.97 -0.28
CA LEU A 244 9.86 23.86 -0.05
C LEU A 244 9.39 24.55 -1.34
N ASP A 245 10.31 24.94 -2.22
CA ASP A 245 9.98 25.49 -3.54
C ASP A 245 9.24 24.48 -4.42
N GLU A 246 9.66 23.22 -4.36
CA GLU A 246 9.02 22.10 -5.06
C GLU A 246 7.60 21.87 -4.52
N LEU A 247 7.43 21.80 -3.20
CA LEU A 247 6.13 21.66 -2.55
C LEU A 247 5.17 22.79 -2.91
N ASP A 248 5.64 24.03 -2.85
CA ASP A 248 4.86 25.21 -3.22
C ASP A 248 4.38 25.13 -4.68
N ARG A 249 5.30 24.84 -5.60
CA ARG A 249 4.96 24.74 -7.02
C ARG A 249 4.01 23.57 -7.28
N ASN A 250 4.29 22.40 -6.74
CA ASN A 250 3.50 21.20 -6.98
C ASN A 250 2.10 21.35 -6.40
N THR A 251 1.96 21.91 -5.21
CA THR A 251 0.64 22.16 -4.60
C THR A 251 -0.18 23.11 -5.45
N ARG A 252 0.40 24.23 -5.89
CA ARG A 252 -0.32 25.20 -6.73
C ARG A 252 -0.70 24.63 -8.11
N ALA A 253 0.11 23.72 -8.65
CA ALA A 253 -0.17 23.07 -9.92
C ALA A 253 -1.19 21.94 -9.81
N ASN A 254 -1.15 21.17 -8.71
CA ASN A 254 -1.83 19.88 -8.63
C ASN A 254 -3.08 19.90 -7.73
N ALA A 255 -3.20 20.81 -6.75
CA ALA A 255 -4.33 20.84 -5.81
C ALA A 255 -5.55 21.63 -6.32
N THR A 256 -5.55 22.08 -7.58
CA THR A 256 -6.59 23.01 -8.09
C THR A 256 -8.01 22.48 -7.91
N SER A 257 -8.25 21.20 -8.16
CA SER A 257 -9.58 20.60 -8.02
C SER A 257 -10.09 20.58 -6.59
N LEU A 258 -9.19 20.40 -5.62
CA LEU A 258 -9.55 20.39 -4.21
C LEU A 258 -9.94 21.80 -3.76
N TYR A 259 -9.15 22.81 -4.15
CA TYR A 259 -9.47 24.21 -3.89
C TYR A 259 -10.82 24.63 -4.52
N GLU A 260 -11.08 24.19 -5.75
CA GLU A 260 -12.39 24.36 -6.40
C GLU A 260 -13.54 23.70 -5.60
N GLU A 261 -13.32 22.49 -5.06
CA GLU A 261 -14.32 21.75 -4.28
C GLU A 261 -14.66 22.44 -2.95
N ILE A 262 -13.65 22.95 -2.24
CA ILE A 262 -13.83 23.66 -0.97
C ILE A 262 -14.25 25.14 -1.16
N GLY A 263 -14.28 25.63 -2.41
CA GLY A 263 -14.70 26.98 -2.75
C GLY A 263 -13.67 28.06 -2.38
N GLU A 264 -12.39 27.70 -2.35
CA GLU A 264 -11.27 28.61 -2.05
C GLU A 264 -10.36 28.78 -3.26
N ASP A 265 -9.68 29.92 -3.34
CA ASP A 265 -8.66 30.14 -4.38
C ASP A 265 -7.36 29.43 -4.00
N VAL A 266 -6.67 28.87 -5.00
CA VAL A 266 -5.32 28.33 -4.82
C VAL A 266 -4.39 29.46 -4.32
N PRO A 267 -3.69 29.29 -3.19
CA PRO A 267 -2.84 30.34 -2.65
C PRO A 267 -1.72 30.71 -3.62
N GLU A 268 -1.35 31.99 -3.68
CA GLU A 268 -0.25 32.44 -4.53
C GLU A 268 1.10 31.82 -4.12
N SER A 269 1.24 31.49 -2.83
CA SER A 269 2.44 30.92 -2.20
C SER A 269 2.08 30.19 -0.91
N LEU A 270 2.74 29.07 -0.63
CA LEU A 270 2.69 28.36 0.65
C LEU A 270 3.63 28.96 1.72
N PHE A 271 4.52 29.89 1.34
CA PHE A 271 5.31 30.67 2.30
C PHE A 271 4.42 31.75 2.93
N VAL A 272 3.74 31.40 4.03
CA VAL A 272 2.69 32.24 4.65
C VAL A 272 3.28 33.39 5.48
N LEU A 273 4.42 33.15 6.14
CA LEU A 273 5.06 34.09 7.06
C LEU A 273 6.52 34.36 6.65
N PRO A 274 7.07 35.55 6.97
CA PRO A 274 8.48 35.83 6.75
C PRO A 274 9.36 34.85 7.54
N PRO A 275 10.59 34.56 7.08
CA PRO A 275 11.54 33.71 7.79
C PRO A 275 11.70 34.07 9.27
N ALA A 276 11.77 33.07 10.14
CA ALA A 276 12.00 33.27 11.56
C ALA A 276 13.42 33.78 11.82
N THR A 277 13.57 34.71 12.76
CA THR A 277 14.90 35.17 13.21
C THR A 277 15.50 34.20 14.22
N ASP A 278 16.82 34.31 14.43
CA ASP A 278 17.52 33.53 15.45
C ASP A 278 16.96 33.80 16.86
N GLU A 279 16.53 35.03 17.14
CA GLU A 279 15.92 35.40 18.42
C GLU A 279 14.55 34.74 18.62
N GLN A 280 13.74 34.63 17.56
CA GLN A 280 12.43 33.97 17.63
C GLN A 280 12.58 32.47 17.86
N ILE A 281 13.50 31.81 17.15
CA ILE A 281 13.79 30.39 17.33
C ILE A 281 14.33 30.15 18.75
N LEU A 282 15.23 31.00 19.23
CA LEU A 282 15.77 30.88 20.59
C LEU A 282 14.70 31.16 21.66
N ALA A 283 13.73 32.03 21.39
CA ALA A 283 12.60 32.25 22.28
C ALA A 283 11.69 31.01 22.34
N LEU A 284 11.44 30.35 21.20
CA LEU A 284 10.70 29.09 21.13
C LEU A 284 11.43 27.96 21.89
N GLU A 285 12.73 27.78 21.68
CA GLU A 285 13.55 26.80 22.43
C GLU A 285 13.46 27.02 23.94
N ARG A 286 13.49 28.29 24.39
CA ARG A 286 13.29 28.64 25.81
C ARG A 286 11.86 28.40 26.30
N LYS A 287 10.84 28.67 25.47
CA LYS A 287 9.42 28.42 25.80
C LYS A 287 9.20 26.92 26.03
N LEU A 288 9.79 26.09 25.18
CA LEU A 288 9.62 24.64 25.18
C LEU A 288 10.61 23.89 26.10
N ASP A 289 11.65 24.57 26.58
CA ASP A 289 12.77 24.01 27.36
C ASP A 289 13.51 22.87 26.64
N ILE A 290 13.78 23.05 25.34
CA ILE A 290 14.46 22.07 24.48
C ILE A 290 15.41 22.75 23.49
N VAL A 291 16.23 21.95 22.82
CA VAL A 291 16.96 22.35 21.62
C VAL A 291 16.29 21.70 20.41
N LEU A 292 15.89 22.52 19.45
CA LEU A 292 15.22 22.04 18.23
C LEU A 292 16.24 21.42 17.25
N PRO A 293 15.81 20.46 16.41
CA PRO A 293 16.64 19.90 15.33
C PRO A 293 17.24 20.97 14.42
N ASP A 294 18.49 20.80 14.00
CA ASP A 294 19.18 21.77 13.16
C ASP A 294 18.52 21.97 11.79
N ASP A 295 17.99 20.89 11.20
CA ASP A 295 17.26 20.94 9.95
C ASP A 295 15.88 21.61 10.09
N TYR A 296 15.19 21.41 11.21
CA TYR A 296 13.95 22.13 11.52
C TYR A 296 14.20 23.64 11.74
N LYS A 297 15.26 24.01 12.46
CA LYS A 297 15.66 25.42 12.59
C LYS A 297 16.00 26.02 11.24
N LYS A 298 16.63 25.26 10.33
CA LYS A 298 16.90 25.70 8.96
C LYS A 298 15.61 25.91 8.17
N PHE A 299 14.62 25.04 8.33
CA PHE A 299 13.26 25.25 7.79
C PHE A 299 12.65 26.56 8.29
N LEU A 300 12.64 26.80 9.61
CA LEU A 300 12.08 28.02 10.21
C LEU A 300 12.75 29.31 9.69
N LYS A 301 14.06 29.27 9.46
CA LYS A 301 14.84 30.37 8.86
C LYS A 301 14.63 30.54 7.35
N ILE A 302 13.88 29.65 6.71
CA ILE A 302 13.46 29.75 5.31
C ILE A 302 11.98 30.14 5.23
N SER A 303 11.17 29.55 6.10
CA SER A 303 9.73 29.75 6.20
C SER A 303 9.30 29.59 7.65
N ASN A 304 8.72 30.63 8.25
CA ASN A 304 8.21 30.56 9.61
C ASN A 304 6.82 29.90 9.64
N GLY A 305 6.78 28.59 9.40
CA GLY A 305 5.55 27.87 9.06
C GLY A 305 5.33 27.80 7.55
N PHE A 306 4.45 26.91 7.11
CA PHE A 306 4.24 26.60 5.70
C PHE A 306 2.79 26.16 5.45
N GLY A 307 2.18 26.58 4.34
CA GLY A 307 0.82 26.20 4.00
C GLY A 307 0.65 24.68 3.77
N GLY A 308 -0.60 24.22 3.78
CA GLY A 308 -0.91 22.81 3.52
C GLY A 308 -0.43 22.39 2.14
N SER A 309 0.33 21.29 2.08
CA SER A 309 0.96 20.80 0.84
C SER A 309 0.16 19.66 0.23
N TRP A 310 -0.01 19.65 -1.09
CA TRP A 310 -0.68 18.57 -1.80
C TRP A 310 0.06 17.25 -1.64
N ASN A 311 -0.67 16.15 -1.42
CA ASN A 311 -0.09 14.79 -1.35
C ASN A 311 -0.67 13.81 -2.36
N GLY A 312 -1.29 14.29 -3.44
CA GLY A 312 -1.95 13.42 -4.42
C GLY A 312 -3.40 13.08 -4.10
N TYR A 313 -3.92 13.42 -2.92
CA TYR A 313 -5.31 13.16 -2.55
C TYR A 313 -5.96 14.30 -1.75
N TYR A 314 -5.29 14.80 -0.73
CA TYR A 314 -5.71 15.97 0.07
C TYR A 314 -4.51 16.89 0.34
N LEU A 315 -4.73 17.98 1.09
CA LEU A 315 -3.65 18.81 1.63
C LEU A 315 -3.18 18.21 2.95
N GLU A 316 -1.89 17.92 3.05
CA GLU A 316 -1.24 17.66 4.33
C GLU A 316 -1.43 18.87 5.26
N PRO A 317 -1.40 18.66 6.59
CA PRO A 317 -1.58 19.76 7.53
C PRO A 317 -0.51 20.83 7.30
N PRO A 318 -0.91 22.13 7.39
CA PRO A 318 0.03 23.23 7.34
C PRO A 318 1.02 23.09 8.50
N LEU A 319 2.24 23.54 8.28
CA LEU A 319 3.28 23.54 9.29
C LEU A 319 3.25 24.85 10.07
N HIS A 320 3.29 24.74 11.39
CA HIS A 320 3.24 25.85 12.33
C HIS A 320 4.46 26.76 12.22
N GLY A 321 4.23 28.05 12.44
CA GLY A 321 5.29 29.01 12.73
C GLY A 321 5.70 28.95 14.20
N VAL A 322 6.78 29.65 14.55
CA VAL A 322 7.36 29.65 15.90
C VAL A 322 6.40 30.06 17.03
N GLU A 323 5.33 30.79 16.74
CA GLU A 323 4.32 31.19 17.73
C GLU A 323 3.39 30.02 18.10
N ASP A 324 3.07 29.18 17.11
CA ASP A 324 2.04 28.14 17.20
C ASP A 324 2.62 26.76 17.57
N VAL A 325 3.94 26.57 17.46
CA VAL A 325 4.60 25.34 17.93
C VAL A 325 4.48 25.22 19.45
N GLU A 326 3.92 24.10 19.90
CA GLU A 326 3.72 23.77 21.32
C GLU A 326 3.74 22.27 21.59
N TRP A 327 3.80 21.92 22.88
CA TRP A 327 3.68 20.53 23.31
C TRP A 327 2.23 20.10 23.22
N GLU A 328 1.97 18.94 22.62
CA GLU A 328 0.62 18.39 22.63
C GLU A 328 0.18 17.99 24.05
N ASP A 329 -1.10 18.24 24.31
CA ASP A 329 -1.77 17.84 25.54
C ASP A 329 -2.35 16.43 25.46
N ILE A 330 -2.58 15.91 24.25
CA ILE A 330 -3.12 14.58 24.02
C ILE A 330 -1.96 13.58 23.92
N LEU A 331 -2.05 12.52 24.72
CA LEU A 331 -1.15 11.38 24.61
C LEU A 331 -1.75 10.41 23.60
N SER A 332 -1.03 10.13 22.52
CA SER A 332 -1.38 9.07 21.58
C SER A 332 -0.65 7.79 21.95
N ASP A 333 -1.27 6.63 21.76
CA ASP A 333 -0.67 5.30 21.97
C ASP A 333 0.13 4.86 20.72
N VAL A 334 0.96 5.75 20.19
CA VAL A 334 1.80 5.48 19.01
C VAL A 334 3.26 5.23 19.44
N LEU A 335 3.97 4.44 18.64
CA LEU A 335 5.35 4.06 18.94
C LEU A 335 6.32 5.21 18.62
N PRO A 336 7.32 5.49 19.49
CA PRO A 336 8.25 6.60 19.30
C PRO A 336 9.09 6.51 18.03
N VAL A 337 9.44 5.28 17.61
CA VAL A 337 10.13 5.06 16.34
C VAL A 337 9.40 3.98 15.62
N GLU A 338 8.58 4.39 14.70
CA GLU A 338 7.64 3.49 14.09
C GLU A 338 8.28 2.77 12.91
N LEU A 339 8.65 1.52 13.13
CA LEU A 339 8.86 0.55 12.04
C LEU A 339 7.55 -0.17 11.71
N HIS A 340 6.42 0.56 11.82
CA HIS A 340 5.03 0.07 11.77
C HIS A 340 4.84 -1.11 10.85
N GLU A 341 3.89 -1.94 11.28
CA GLU A 341 3.27 -3.04 10.54
C GLU A 341 4.13 -3.40 9.35
N THR A 342 5.02 -4.36 9.60
CA THR A 342 5.37 -5.33 8.59
C THR A 342 4.18 -5.47 7.65
N PRO A 343 4.38 -5.70 6.33
CA PRO A 343 3.28 -6.09 5.47
C PRO A 343 2.40 -7.06 6.24
N THR A 344 3.03 -7.92 7.07
CA THR A 344 2.52 -8.74 8.18
C THR A 344 1.52 -8.36 9.26
N GLY A 345 0.95 -7.16 9.30
CA GLY A 345 -0.28 -6.85 10.08
C GLY A 345 -0.29 -7.29 11.55
N ASN A 346 0.89 -7.58 12.09
CA ASN A 346 1.21 -7.95 13.45
C ASN A 346 2.59 -7.35 13.72
N MET A 347 2.82 -6.81 14.92
CA MET A 347 4.18 -6.66 15.39
C MET A 347 4.74 -8.07 15.63
N ASP A 348 5.34 -8.71 14.61
CA ASP A 348 6.01 -10.00 14.79
C ASP A 348 7.29 -9.88 15.67
N LEU A 349 7.57 -8.67 16.15
CA LEU A 349 8.61 -8.35 17.11
C LEU A 349 7.97 -8.05 18.46
N ASP A 350 7.95 -9.04 19.34
CA ASP A 350 7.53 -8.88 20.73
C ASP A 350 8.69 -8.50 21.63
N LEU A 351 8.42 -7.66 22.63
CA LEU A 351 9.39 -7.41 23.69
C LEU A 351 9.58 -8.66 24.56
N PRO A 352 10.82 -8.95 25.01
CA PRO A 352 11.09 -10.09 25.87
C PRO A 352 10.20 -10.11 27.11
N GLY A 353 9.66 -11.29 27.41
CA GLY A 353 8.71 -11.48 28.50
C GLY A 353 7.29 -10.94 28.24
N GLY A 354 6.94 -10.61 26.99
CA GLY A 354 5.59 -10.18 26.61
C GLY A 354 5.22 -8.79 27.14
N ARG A 355 6.21 -7.92 27.30
CA ARG A 355 5.99 -6.54 27.76
C ARG A 355 5.38 -5.67 26.67
N GLU A 356 4.67 -4.64 27.08
CA GLU A 356 4.15 -3.63 26.17
C GLU A 356 5.27 -2.75 25.62
N TRP A 357 5.12 -2.33 24.37
CA TRP A 357 6.02 -1.39 23.73
C TRP A 357 5.96 -0.01 24.40
N PRO A 358 7.08 0.73 24.45
CA PRO A 358 7.08 2.09 24.99
C PRO A 358 6.22 3.03 24.14
N ASN A 359 5.38 3.83 24.80
CA ASN A 359 4.65 4.95 24.20
C ASN A 359 5.58 6.18 24.09
N HIS A 360 5.40 7.01 23.06
CA HIS A 360 6.17 8.23 22.87
C HIS A 360 5.91 9.38 23.86
N GLY A 361 4.81 9.34 24.62
CA GLY A 361 4.42 10.38 25.56
C GLY A 361 4.01 11.67 24.87
N LYS A 362 4.39 12.82 25.43
CA LYS A 362 4.11 14.13 24.83
C LYS A 362 4.96 14.37 23.58
N THR A 363 4.32 14.86 22.53
CA THR A 363 4.93 15.22 21.25
C THR A 363 4.95 16.72 21.06
N LEU A 364 5.79 17.21 20.16
CA LEU A 364 5.77 18.62 19.74
C LEU A 364 4.90 18.74 18.49
N ASP A 365 3.84 19.54 18.56
CA ASP A 365 2.96 19.81 17.43
C ASP A 365 3.68 20.72 16.41
N LEU A 366 3.83 20.22 15.19
CA LEU A 366 4.43 20.94 14.07
C LEU A 366 3.38 21.42 13.07
N GLY A 367 2.13 21.01 13.23
CA GLY A 367 1.08 21.29 12.26
C GLY A 367 -0.09 20.35 12.45
N ASN A 368 -1.30 20.88 12.50
CA ASN A 368 -2.51 20.07 12.57
C ASN A 368 -3.61 20.61 11.65
N TRP A 369 -4.45 19.72 11.16
CA TRP A 369 -5.67 20.04 10.45
C TRP A 369 -6.65 18.86 10.58
N ASP A 370 -7.75 19.08 11.31
CA ASP A 370 -8.79 18.07 11.54
C ASP A 370 -8.19 16.82 12.21
N VAL A 371 -8.14 15.70 11.50
CA VAL A 371 -7.56 14.42 11.96
C VAL A 371 -6.11 14.21 11.51
N LEU A 372 -5.52 15.20 10.83
CA LEU A 372 -4.15 15.12 10.30
C LEU A 372 -3.21 15.90 11.22
N GLN A 373 -2.10 15.29 11.61
CA GLN A 373 -1.08 15.89 12.46
C GLN A 373 0.31 15.67 11.87
N ALA A 374 1.18 16.67 12.03
CA ALA A 374 2.61 16.58 11.83
C ALA A 374 3.26 16.90 13.18
N LEU A 375 4.10 16.00 13.67
CA LEU A 375 4.63 16.10 15.03
C LEU A 375 6.11 15.68 15.11
N PHE A 376 6.77 16.09 16.20
CA PHE A 376 8.04 15.51 16.62
C PHE A 376 7.88 14.63 17.86
N ILE A 377 8.54 13.48 17.78
CA ILE A 377 8.84 12.64 18.93
C ILE A 377 10.13 13.14 19.60
N PRO A 378 10.13 13.38 20.93
CA PRO A 378 11.28 13.94 21.62
C PRO A 378 12.42 12.93 21.83
N PRO A 379 13.68 13.39 22.03
CA PRO A 379 14.85 12.53 22.13
C PRO A 379 14.79 11.44 23.18
N GLN A 380 14.18 11.73 24.32
CA GLN A 380 14.04 10.75 25.38
C GLN A 380 13.12 9.59 24.96
N ALA A 381 12.01 9.88 24.28
CA ALA A 381 11.07 8.88 23.79
C ALA A 381 11.65 8.08 22.63
N THR A 382 12.28 8.76 21.66
CA THR A 382 13.01 8.13 20.54
C THR A 382 14.03 7.12 21.05
N LYS A 383 14.86 7.53 22.02
CA LYS A 383 15.88 6.67 22.62
C LYS A 383 15.27 5.44 23.30
N THR A 384 14.19 5.61 24.06
CA THR A 384 13.48 4.49 24.70
C THR A 384 12.95 3.51 23.66
N GLY A 385 12.40 4.00 22.53
CA GLY A 385 11.98 3.15 21.41
C GLY A 385 13.15 2.35 20.81
N ILE A 386 14.27 3.01 20.52
CA ILE A 386 15.49 2.36 19.97
C ILE A 386 16.03 1.29 20.92
N GLU A 387 16.08 1.57 22.22
CA GLU A 387 16.52 0.61 23.24
C GLU A 387 15.61 -0.63 23.27
N ALA A 388 14.30 -0.46 23.12
CA ALA A 388 13.35 -1.57 22.99
C ALA A 388 13.63 -2.42 21.74
N TYR A 389 13.84 -1.80 20.57
CA TYR A 389 14.22 -2.54 19.37
C TYR A 389 15.53 -3.31 19.54
N LYS A 390 16.53 -2.69 20.17
CA LYS A 390 17.82 -3.32 20.45
C LYS A 390 17.66 -4.54 21.34
N GLU A 391 16.86 -4.42 22.40
CA GLU A 391 16.56 -5.53 23.30
C GLU A 391 15.93 -6.72 22.54
N CYS A 392 14.94 -6.47 21.68
CA CYS A 392 14.35 -7.53 20.86
C CYS A 392 15.38 -8.17 19.91
N LEU A 393 16.23 -7.37 19.25
CA LEU A 393 17.23 -7.88 18.33
C LEU A 393 18.36 -8.67 19.01
N GLU A 394 18.64 -8.39 20.28
CA GLU A 394 19.64 -9.11 21.09
C GLU A 394 19.04 -10.31 21.84
N SER A 395 17.71 -10.34 22.02
CA SER A 395 17.02 -11.40 22.75
C SER A 395 17.15 -12.77 22.07
N PRO A 396 17.44 -13.85 22.82
CA PRO A 396 17.37 -15.21 22.29
C PRO A 396 15.93 -15.69 22.03
N GLU A 397 14.91 -15.01 22.58
CA GLU A 397 13.49 -15.33 22.35
C GLU A 397 13.02 -14.90 20.96
N THR A 398 13.68 -13.89 20.36
CA THR A 398 13.32 -13.38 19.04
C THR A 398 13.95 -14.25 17.94
N PRO A 399 13.15 -14.82 17.01
CA PRO A 399 13.67 -15.63 15.92
C PRO A 399 14.65 -14.87 15.01
N ASP A 400 15.71 -15.52 14.55
CA ASP A 400 16.73 -14.88 13.70
C ASP A 400 16.16 -14.29 12.41
N ALA A 401 15.15 -14.93 11.86
CA ALA A 401 14.49 -14.48 10.64
C ALA A 401 13.71 -13.17 10.86
N ILE A 402 13.08 -13.00 12.03
CA ILE A 402 12.46 -11.73 12.45
C ILE A 402 13.54 -10.66 12.60
N LYS A 403 14.66 -10.97 13.27
CA LYS A 403 15.77 -10.02 13.44
C LYS A 403 16.30 -9.52 12.09
N GLN A 404 16.51 -10.43 11.14
CA GLN A 404 16.95 -10.09 9.79
C GLN A 404 15.92 -9.22 9.06
N HIS A 405 14.63 -9.53 9.21
CA HIS A 405 13.57 -8.75 8.58
C HIS A 405 13.50 -7.33 9.14
N THR A 406 13.53 -7.18 10.47
CA THR A 406 13.57 -5.87 11.16
C THR A 406 14.77 -5.03 10.71
N ARG A 407 15.96 -5.63 10.58
CA ARG A 407 17.14 -4.93 10.06
C ARG A 407 16.92 -4.40 8.64
N LYS A 408 16.25 -5.15 7.76
CA LYS A 408 15.93 -4.66 6.40
C LYS A 408 14.97 -3.46 6.41
N PHE A 409 14.00 -3.40 7.33
CA PHE A 409 13.16 -2.21 7.47
C PHE A 409 13.97 -1.00 7.91
N ILE A 410 14.87 -1.21 8.87
CA ILE A 410 15.75 -0.15 9.37
C ILE A 410 16.66 0.36 8.25
N ASP A 411 17.30 -0.54 7.50
CA ASP A 411 18.16 -0.17 6.37
C ASP A 411 17.35 0.55 5.28
N SER A 412 16.14 0.09 4.99
CA SER A 412 15.26 0.74 4.01
C SER A 412 14.85 2.15 4.43
N LYS A 413 14.44 2.32 5.69
CA LYS A 413 13.82 3.54 6.20
C LYS A 413 14.84 4.59 6.65
N TYR A 414 15.89 4.15 7.34
CA TYR A 414 16.90 4.99 7.99
C TYR A 414 18.29 4.84 7.38
N GLY A 415 18.51 3.91 6.46
CA GLY A 415 19.76 3.72 5.73
C GLY A 415 20.72 2.73 6.38
N SER A 416 20.77 2.67 7.72
CA SER A 416 21.50 1.62 8.45
C SER A 416 21.07 1.54 9.91
N TRP A 417 21.46 0.46 10.59
CA TRP A 417 21.32 0.33 12.05
C TRP A 417 22.02 1.45 12.82
N GLU A 418 23.22 1.85 12.40
CA GLU A 418 23.98 2.92 13.06
C GLU A 418 23.35 4.31 12.85
N ALA A 419 22.68 4.53 11.73
CA ALA A 419 21.90 5.75 11.49
C ALA A 419 20.66 5.77 12.38
N PHE A 420 19.98 4.63 12.50
CA PHE A 420 18.84 4.44 13.39
C PHE A 420 19.18 4.65 14.87
N GLU A 421 20.30 4.10 15.36
CA GLU A 421 20.75 4.29 16.74
C GLU A 421 21.10 5.76 17.09
N LYS A 422 21.33 6.60 16.07
CA LYS A 422 21.68 8.02 16.23
C LYS A 422 20.47 8.96 16.13
N LEU A 423 19.27 8.43 15.91
CA LEU A 423 18.08 9.26 15.87
C LEU A 423 17.87 9.91 17.24
N GLU A 424 17.68 11.22 17.24
CA GLU A 424 17.31 11.98 18.43
C GLU A 424 15.86 12.42 18.29
N TRP A 425 15.57 13.28 17.32
CA TRP A 425 14.21 13.68 16.99
C TRP A 425 13.68 12.87 15.82
N VAL A 426 12.43 12.42 15.90
CA VAL A 426 11.73 11.74 14.81
C VAL A 426 10.54 12.59 14.39
N ALA A 427 10.50 12.99 13.12
CA ALA A 427 9.33 13.64 12.55
C ALA A 427 8.28 12.56 12.24
N MET A 428 7.01 12.88 12.33
CA MET A 428 5.93 11.93 12.05
C MET A 428 4.75 12.64 11.41
N ASP A 429 4.18 12.04 10.37
CA ASP A 429 2.80 12.34 9.97
C ASP A 429 1.88 11.34 10.70
N GLN A 430 0.79 11.83 11.27
CA GLN A 430 -0.23 11.02 11.91
C GLN A 430 -1.61 11.33 11.31
N HIS A 431 -2.36 10.26 11.06
CA HIS A 431 -3.74 10.25 10.63
C HIS A 431 -4.51 9.28 11.55
N ASP A 432 -5.84 9.40 11.63
CA ASP A 432 -6.73 8.62 12.54
C ASP A 432 -6.26 7.19 12.89
N THR A 433 -5.81 6.42 11.89
CA THR A 433 -5.42 5.00 12.06
C THR A 433 -4.00 4.68 11.59
N GLU A 434 -3.24 5.66 11.10
CA GLU A 434 -1.95 5.43 10.45
C GLU A 434 -0.94 6.52 10.86
N SER A 435 0.27 6.11 11.21
CA SER A 435 1.37 7.02 11.47
C SER A 435 2.61 6.65 10.67
N VAL A 436 3.36 7.66 10.24
CA VAL A 436 4.54 7.48 9.40
C VAL A 436 5.68 8.26 10.00
N ALA A 437 6.58 7.55 10.69
CA ALA A 437 7.81 8.14 11.21
C ALA A 437 8.87 8.41 10.11
N TYR A 438 9.64 9.48 10.28
CA TYR A 438 10.77 9.87 9.45
C TYR A 438 11.96 10.23 10.35
N GLY A 439 13.16 9.79 9.97
CA GLY A 439 14.34 9.93 10.84
C GLY A 439 14.83 11.36 11.03
N THR A 440 14.41 12.29 10.16
CA THR A 440 14.77 13.71 10.23
C THR A 440 13.62 14.55 9.67
N PHE A 441 13.63 15.85 9.96
CA PHE A 441 12.68 16.79 9.36
C PHE A 441 12.93 16.96 7.85
N THR A 442 14.19 16.89 7.43
CA THR A 442 14.53 16.91 5.99
C THR A 442 13.91 15.72 5.27
N GLN A 443 14.03 14.51 5.83
CA GLN A 443 13.41 13.32 5.27
C GLN A 443 11.88 13.42 5.21
N PHE A 444 11.26 14.00 6.22
CA PHE A 444 9.83 14.31 6.22
C PHE A 444 9.43 15.20 5.03
N LEU A 445 10.20 16.27 4.76
CA LEU A 445 9.98 17.12 3.59
C LEU A 445 10.25 16.41 2.25
N GLU A 446 11.27 15.56 2.18
CA GLU A 446 11.59 14.76 0.99
C GLU A 446 10.41 13.86 0.58
N GLU A 447 9.77 13.21 1.56
CA GLU A 447 8.63 12.33 1.31
C GLU A 447 7.36 13.12 0.98
N ARG A 448 7.12 14.28 1.62
CA ARG A 448 6.04 15.18 1.19
C ARG A 448 6.25 15.69 -0.25
N VAL A 449 7.49 16.01 -0.65
CA VAL A 449 7.80 16.40 -2.04
C VAL A 449 7.42 15.29 -3.00
N ARG A 450 7.87 14.06 -2.73
CA ARG A 450 7.56 12.88 -3.54
C ARG A 450 6.06 12.66 -3.68
N LYS A 451 5.30 12.81 -2.58
CA LYS A 451 3.83 12.75 -2.63
C LYS A 451 3.23 13.92 -3.43
N SER A 452 3.78 15.12 -3.34
CA SER A 452 3.25 16.31 -4.04
C SER A 452 3.40 16.26 -5.57
N GLU A 453 4.38 15.50 -6.08
CA GLU A 453 4.57 15.27 -7.51
C GLU A 453 3.40 14.50 -8.12
N MET A 454 2.60 13.80 -7.30
CA MET A 454 1.38 13.18 -7.75
C MET A 454 0.45 14.25 -8.32
N GLY A 455 0.04 14.05 -9.57
CA GLY A 455 -0.91 14.95 -10.23
C GLY A 455 -2.24 15.03 -9.49
N THR A 456 -3.09 15.94 -9.93
CA THR A 456 -4.44 16.10 -9.38
C THR A 456 -5.18 14.77 -9.39
N TRP A 457 -5.73 14.35 -8.25
CA TRP A 457 -6.63 13.21 -8.19
C TRP A 457 -7.87 13.54 -9.04
N ARG A 458 -7.99 12.94 -10.22
CA ARG A 458 -9.06 13.26 -11.18
C ARG A 458 -10.36 12.49 -10.97
N GLY A 459 -10.58 11.90 -9.80
CA GLY A 459 -11.78 11.12 -9.52
C GLY A 459 -12.06 9.98 -10.51
N GLN A 460 -13.19 9.32 -10.29
CA GLN A 460 -13.61 8.06 -10.92
C GLN A 460 -13.57 8.11 -12.45
N GLY A 461 -12.57 7.46 -13.06
CA GLY A 461 -12.48 7.34 -14.51
C GLY A 461 -11.10 7.01 -15.06
N GLN A 462 -10.03 7.13 -14.26
CA GLN A 462 -8.72 6.67 -14.71
C GLN A 462 -8.66 5.14 -14.72
N ARG A 463 -8.80 4.58 -15.92
CA ARG A 463 -8.43 3.21 -16.27
C ARG A 463 -7.01 2.85 -15.82
N ASP A 464 -6.16 3.86 -15.58
CA ASP A 464 -4.75 3.71 -15.21
C ASP A 464 -4.52 3.48 -13.70
N GLN A 465 -5.55 3.68 -12.86
CA GLN A 465 -5.50 3.32 -11.42
C GLN A 465 -6.02 1.90 -11.17
N GLY A 466 -6.82 1.36 -12.08
CA GLY A 466 -7.44 0.06 -11.91
C GLY A 466 -6.96 -0.90 -12.99
N SER A 467 -6.21 -1.91 -12.58
CA SER A 467 -5.63 -2.96 -13.44
C SER A 467 -4.64 -2.45 -14.51
N PHE A 468 -3.35 -2.80 -14.37
CA PHE A 468 -2.31 -2.54 -15.37
C PHE A 468 -2.67 -3.10 -16.75
N ALA A 469 -3.56 -4.10 -16.83
CA ALA A 469 -4.04 -4.66 -18.09
C ALA A 469 -4.54 -3.59 -19.08
N TYR A 470 -5.19 -2.52 -18.59
CA TYR A 470 -5.71 -1.47 -19.48
C TYR A 470 -4.61 -0.55 -20.05
N SER A 471 -3.42 -0.52 -19.42
CA SER A 471 -2.24 0.19 -19.95
C SER A 471 -1.61 -0.55 -21.13
N PHE A 472 -1.95 -1.83 -21.33
CA PHE A 472 -1.39 -2.69 -22.37
C PHE A 472 -2.44 -3.19 -23.36
N MET A 473 -3.52 -2.43 -23.56
CA MET A 473 -4.52 -2.78 -24.57
C MET A 473 -3.86 -2.88 -25.96
N ALA A 474 -4.22 -3.91 -26.72
CA ALA A 474 -3.83 -4.08 -28.10
C ALA A 474 -4.34 -2.89 -28.93
N GLU A 475 -3.48 -2.37 -29.81
CA GLU A 475 -3.91 -1.35 -30.77
C GLU A 475 -4.98 -1.98 -31.66
N HIS A 476 -6.14 -1.31 -31.78
CA HIS A 476 -7.20 -1.79 -32.66
C HIS A 476 -6.65 -1.88 -34.10
N PRO A 477 -6.86 -3.01 -34.80
CA PRO A 477 -6.53 -3.11 -36.22
C PRO A 477 -7.38 -2.15 -37.08
#